data_AF-A0A962BIK2-F1
#
_entry.id   AF-A0A962BIK2-F1
#
_cell.length_a   1.000
_cell.length_b   1.000
_cell.length_c   1.000
_cell.angle_alpha   90.00
_cell.angle_beta   90.00
_cell.angle_gamma   90.00
#
_symmetry.space_group_name_H-M   'P 1'
#
loop_
_entity.id
_entity.type
_entity.pdbx_description
1 polymer ?
#
loop_
_entity_poly.entity_id
_entity_poly.type
_entity_poly.pdbx_seq_one_letter_code
_entity_poly.pdbx_strand_id
1 'polypeptide(L)'
;MQHDQIINTIYTYQPNPILERSFLIFRKDGNGDLSPIGDYTVLDAEEKQEISELKLMNIIRQLNGDEELTQLGELTKSRLLFHFKPKSPDEQKQEIVFYTYTGQGVSKENAILTLEGFDDE
;
A
#
# COMPACT_ATOMS: atom_id res chain seq x y z
N MET A 1 -4.29 12.11 35.57
CA MET A 1 -5.16 12.17 34.37
C MET A 1 -4.33 12.76 33.24
N GLN A 2 -3.64 11.92 32.48
CA GLN A 2 -2.98 12.33 31.24
C GLN A 2 -4.02 12.20 30.13
N HIS A 3 -4.26 13.29 29.40
CA HIS A 3 -5.03 13.24 28.16
C HIS A 3 -4.11 12.64 27.11
N ASP A 4 -4.28 11.35 26.79
CA ASP A 4 -3.75 10.80 25.54
C ASP A 4 -4.46 11.54 24.40
N GLN A 5 -3.76 12.52 23.82
CA GLN A 5 -4.15 13.05 22.52
C GLN A 5 -3.95 11.90 21.54
N ILE A 6 -5.05 11.26 21.12
CA ILE A 6 -5.06 10.40 19.96
C ILE A 6 -4.64 11.28 18.79
N ILE A 7 -3.35 11.28 18.46
CA ILE A 7 -2.86 11.85 17.20
C ILE A 7 -3.44 10.92 16.14
N ASN A 8 -4.58 11.30 15.56
CA ASN A 8 -5.14 10.64 14.39
C ASN A 8 -4.13 10.83 13.26
N THR A 9 -3.18 9.91 13.18
CA THR A 9 -2.26 9.80 12.08
C THR A 9 -3.08 9.38 10.87
N ILE A 10 -3.16 10.24 9.85
CA ILE A 10 -3.95 9.97 8.64
C ILE A 10 -2.99 9.67 7.50
N TYR A 11 -3.20 8.56 6.83
CA TYR A 11 -2.47 8.17 5.63
C TYR A 11 -3.19 8.63 4.38
N THR A 12 -2.43 9.07 3.39
CA THR A 12 -2.93 9.49 2.07
C THR A 12 -1.90 9.16 0.99
N TYR A 13 -2.27 9.34 -0.27
CA TYR A 13 -1.40 9.05 -1.41
C TYR A 13 -1.56 10.09 -2.51
N GLN A 14 -0.53 10.20 -3.35
CA GLN A 14 -0.54 11.02 -4.56
C GLN A 14 0.17 10.27 -5.70
N PRO A 15 -0.17 10.52 -6.97
CA PRO A 15 0.60 9.99 -8.09
C PRO A 15 2.08 10.39 -7.99
N ASN A 16 2.98 9.48 -8.33
CA ASN A 16 4.41 9.75 -8.37
C ASN A 16 4.73 10.62 -9.61
N PRO A 17 5.35 11.80 -9.45
CA PRO A 17 5.63 12.70 -10.57
C PRO A 17 6.78 12.22 -11.46
N ILE A 18 7.58 11.24 -11.00
CA ILE A 18 8.79 10.77 -11.69
C ILE A 18 8.56 9.40 -12.33
N LEU A 19 7.90 8.49 -11.61
CA LEU A 19 7.71 7.11 -12.05
C LEU A 19 6.26 6.87 -12.44
N GLU A 20 6.04 6.51 -13.70
CA GLU A 20 4.72 6.13 -14.19
C GLU A 20 4.19 4.92 -13.41
N ARG A 21 2.87 4.90 -13.17
CA ARG A 21 2.19 3.80 -12.46
C ARG A 21 2.73 3.55 -11.05
N SER A 22 3.29 4.59 -10.45
CA SER A 22 3.71 4.61 -9.06
C SER A 22 2.94 5.71 -8.32
N PHE A 23 2.74 5.52 -7.03
CA PHE A 23 2.08 6.45 -6.13
C PHE A 23 2.94 6.64 -4.89
N LEU A 24 3.13 7.89 -4.46
CA LEU A 24 3.78 8.21 -3.20
C LEU A 24 2.76 8.14 -2.06
N ILE A 25 3.15 7.53 -0.95
CA ILE A 25 2.33 7.40 0.25
C ILE A 25 2.87 8.35 1.32
N PHE A 26 1.95 9.06 1.95
CA PHE A 26 2.25 10.08 2.95
C PHE A 26 1.55 9.79 4.27
N ARG A 27 2.22 10.16 5.34
CA ARG A 27 1.65 10.31 6.67
C ARG A 27 1.36 11.79 6.92
N LYS A 28 0.14 12.10 7.32
CA LYS A 28 -0.30 13.41 7.77
C LYS A 28 -0.21 13.49 9.29
N ASP A 29 0.51 14.48 9.80
CA ASP A 29 0.59 14.72 11.24
C ASP A 29 -0.60 15.54 11.77
N GLY A 30 -0.62 15.80 13.07
CA GLY A 30 -1.70 16.58 13.72
C GLY A 30 -1.77 18.06 13.28
N ASN A 31 -0.71 18.60 12.69
CA ASN A 31 -0.67 19.96 12.13
C ASN A 31 -1.12 19.98 10.66
N GLY A 32 -1.20 18.81 10.06
CA GLY A 32 -1.61 18.59 8.69
C GLY A 32 -0.46 18.53 7.68
N ASP A 33 0.77 18.51 8.16
CA ASP A 33 1.96 18.38 7.33
C ASP A 33 2.09 16.96 6.80
N LEU A 34 2.46 16.83 5.52
CA LEU A 34 2.62 15.55 4.84
C LEU A 34 4.10 15.14 4.82
N SER A 35 4.40 14.01 5.44
CA SER A 35 5.71 13.35 5.37
C SER A 35 5.62 12.12 4.46
N PRO A 36 6.48 11.95 3.44
CA PRO A 36 6.49 10.74 2.65
C PRO A 36 6.97 9.57 3.50
N ILE A 37 6.28 8.44 3.41
CA ILE A 37 6.62 7.22 4.15
C ILE A 37 6.87 6.03 3.23
N GLY A 38 6.63 6.18 1.92
CA GLY A 38 6.66 5.02 1.05
C GLY A 38 6.09 5.27 -0.33
N ASP A 39 5.96 4.19 -1.08
CA ASP A 39 5.41 4.19 -2.43
C ASP A 39 4.71 2.87 -2.75
N TYR A 40 3.79 2.93 -3.71
CA TYR A 40 3.15 1.77 -4.32
C TYR A 40 3.41 1.81 -5.83
N THR A 41 4.13 0.82 -6.34
CA THR A 41 4.57 0.75 -7.72
C THR A 41 3.97 -0.48 -8.42
N VAL A 42 3.18 -0.25 -9.47
CA VAL A 42 2.51 -1.30 -10.25
C VAL A 42 3.47 -1.84 -11.31
N LEU A 43 3.70 -3.15 -11.29
CA LEU A 43 4.59 -3.85 -12.21
C LEU A 43 3.85 -4.47 -13.40
N ASP A 44 2.57 -4.80 -13.23
CA ASP A 44 1.78 -5.44 -14.27
C ASP A 44 1.33 -4.43 -15.34
N ALA A 45 2.01 -4.43 -16.49
CA ALA A 45 1.74 -3.53 -17.60
C ALA A 45 0.28 -3.60 -18.13
N GLU A 46 -0.42 -4.73 -17.94
CA GLU A 46 -1.78 -4.93 -18.44
C GLU A 46 -2.85 -4.50 -17.43
N GLU A 47 -2.47 -4.23 -16.18
CA GLU A 47 -3.41 -3.78 -15.16
C GLU A 47 -3.96 -2.38 -15.51
N LYS A 48 -5.28 -2.23 -15.43
CA LYS A 48 -5.93 -0.93 -15.61
C LYS A 48 -5.65 -0.04 -14.40
N GLN A 49 -5.31 1.22 -14.65
CA GLN A 49 -5.02 2.21 -13.60
C GLN A 49 -6.12 2.29 -12.54
N GLU A 50 -7.39 2.24 -12.94
CA GLU A 50 -8.53 2.26 -12.00
C GLU A 50 -8.47 1.10 -10.99
N ILE A 51 -8.02 -0.09 -11.40
CA ILE A 51 -7.88 -1.24 -10.51
C ILE A 51 -6.73 -1.00 -9.53
N SER A 52 -5.61 -0.45 -10.00
CA SER A 52 -4.46 -0.10 -9.16
C SER A 52 -4.83 0.93 -8.11
N GLU A 53 -5.59 1.96 -8.47
CA GLU A 53 -6.08 3.00 -7.54
C GLU A 53 -7.03 2.42 -6.50
N LEU A 54 -7.94 1.52 -6.88
CA LEU A 54 -8.83 0.84 -5.93
C LEU A 54 -8.04 -0.03 -4.93
N LYS A 55 -7.00 -0.74 -5.39
CA LYS A 55 -6.10 -1.51 -4.52
C LYS A 55 -5.37 -0.60 -3.53
N LEU A 56 -4.79 0.49 -4.03
CA LEU A 56 -4.10 1.47 -3.20
C LEU A 56 -5.04 2.14 -2.19
N MET A 57 -6.26 2.47 -2.59
CA MET A 57 -7.28 3.00 -1.69
C MET A 57 -7.60 2.00 -0.58
N ASN A 58 -7.73 0.71 -0.86
CA ASN A 58 -7.92 -0.30 0.19
C ASN A 58 -6.72 -0.35 1.15
N ILE A 59 -5.48 -0.26 0.65
CA ILE A 59 -4.27 -0.20 1.50
C ILE A 59 -4.35 1.02 2.43
N ILE A 60 -4.63 2.21 1.88
CA ILE A 60 -4.71 3.45 2.66
C ILE A 60 -5.85 3.42 3.68
N ARG A 61 -7.00 2.83 3.32
CA ARG A 61 -8.11 2.60 4.24
C ARG A 61 -7.72 1.67 5.39
N GLN A 62 -7.05 0.56 5.10
CA GLN A 62 -6.52 -0.33 6.13
C GLN A 62 -5.52 0.37 7.05
N LEU A 63 -4.59 1.16 6.50
CA LEU A 63 -3.63 1.93 7.30
C LEU A 63 -4.33 2.95 8.23
N ASN A 64 -5.47 3.46 7.80
CA ASN A 64 -6.32 4.35 8.60
C ASN A 64 -7.28 3.61 9.55
N GLY A 65 -7.17 2.27 9.67
CA GLY A 65 -7.97 1.45 10.59
C GLY A 65 -9.38 1.12 10.10
N ASP A 66 -9.65 1.28 8.80
CA ASP A 66 -10.94 0.93 8.20
C ASP A 66 -11.01 -0.57 7.87
N GLU A 67 -12.12 -1.19 8.23
CA GLU A 67 -12.37 -2.62 8.02
C GLU A 67 -13.25 -2.87 6.77
N GLU A 68 -13.97 -1.87 6.28
CA GLU A 68 -14.95 -2.02 5.19
C GLU A 68 -14.32 -1.82 3.81
N LEU A 69 -13.48 -2.76 3.38
CA LEU A 69 -12.71 -2.62 2.15
C LEU A 69 -13.52 -2.92 0.89
N THR A 70 -13.10 -2.32 -0.23
CA THR A 70 -13.70 -2.59 -1.54
C THR A 70 -13.41 -4.02 -1.97
N GLN A 71 -14.45 -4.79 -2.30
CA GLN A 71 -14.33 -6.15 -2.83
C GLN A 71 -13.88 -6.11 -4.30
N LEU A 72 -12.66 -6.58 -4.60
CA LEU A 72 -12.06 -6.55 -5.95
C LEU A 72 -12.03 -7.91 -6.66
N GLY A 73 -12.45 -8.98 -5.99
CA GLY A 73 -12.37 -10.35 -6.52
C GLY A 73 -13.12 -10.55 -7.84
N GLU A 74 -14.38 -10.11 -7.91
CA GLU A 74 -15.20 -10.21 -9.12
C GLU A 74 -14.69 -9.31 -10.28
N LEU A 75 -14.10 -8.17 -9.94
CA LEU A 75 -13.57 -7.22 -10.92
C LEU A 75 -12.29 -7.73 -11.59
N THR A 76 -11.47 -8.48 -10.85
CA THR A 76 -10.17 -8.96 -11.33
C THR A 76 -10.18 -10.44 -11.73
N LYS A 77 -11.21 -11.20 -11.31
CA LYS A 77 -11.29 -12.67 -11.44
C LYS A 77 -10.01 -13.37 -10.99
N SER A 78 -9.39 -12.82 -9.95
CA SER A 78 -8.06 -13.21 -9.50
C SER A 78 -7.96 -13.15 -7.99
N ARG A 79 -7.03 -13.93 -7.45
CA ARG A 79 -6.63 -13.86 -6.05
C ARG A 79 -5.38 -13.01 -5.94
N LEU A 80 -5.43 -12.01 -5.07
CA LEU A 80 -4.25 -11.26 -4.65
C LEU A 80 -3.53 -12.05 -3.55
N LEU A 81 -2.23 -12.25 -3.74
CA LEU A 81 -1.31 -12.80 -2.76
C LEU A 81 -0.27 -11.74 -2.43
N PHE A 82 0.39 -11.86 -1.28
CA PHE A 82 1.46 -10.94 -0.89
C PHE A 82 2.57 -11.66 -0.14
N HIS A 83 3.76 -11.08 -0.19
CA HIS A 83 4.94 -11.52 0.53
C HIS A 83 5.68 -10.32 1.12
N PHE A 84 5.93 -10.34 2.42
CA PHE A 84 6.84 -9.40 3.07
C PHE A 84 8.28 -9.81 2.76
N LYS A 85 9.04 -8.95 2.09
CA LYS A 85 10.48 -9.19 1.94
C LYS A 85 11.15 -9.11 3.31
N PRO A 86 12.05 -10.05 3.64
CA PRO A 86 12.85 -9.93 4.85
C PRO A 86 13.64 -8.62 4.85
N LYS A 87 13.47 -7.79 5.87
CA LYS A 87 14.24 -6.56 6.08
C LYS A 87 15.51 -6.85 6.89
N SER A 88 16.62 -6.18 6.55
CA SER A 88 17.81 -6.19 7.41
C SER A 88 17.60 -5.29 8.64
N PRO A 89 18.30 -5.48 9.77
CA PRO A 89 18.15 -4.62 10.96
C PRO A 89 18.40 -3.12 10.69
N ASP A 90 19.21 -2.81 9.68
CA ASP A 90 19.54 -1.43 9.29
C ASP A 90 18.52 -0.83 8.28
N GLU A 91 17.55 -1.63 7.84
CA GLU A 91 16.60 -1.25 6.81
C GLU A 91 15.31 -0.69 7.44
N GLN A 92 15.09 0.61 7.24
CA GLN A 92 13.96 1.34 7.83
C GLN A 92 12.63 1.06 7.12
N LYS A 93 12.69 0.52 5.88
CA LYS A 93 11.53 0.32 5.02
C LYS A 93 11.21 -1.15 4.89
N GLN A 94 9.94 -1.49 5.07
CA GLN A 94 9.38 -2.79 4.74
C GLN A 94 8.93 -2.78 3.27
N GLU A 95 9.37 -3.77 2.50
CA GLU A 95 8.88 -4.01 1.14
C GLU A 95 7.91 -5.20 1.13
N ILE A 96 6.76 -5.02 0.47
CA ILE A 96 5.72 -6.04 0.31
C ILE A 96 5.47 -6.22 -1.18
N VAL A 97 5.68 -7.43 -1.67
CA VAL A 97 5.45 -7.79 -3.08
C VAL A 97 4.06 -8.42 -3.20
N PHE A 98 3.25 -7.86 -4.08
CA PHE A 98 1.93 -8.39 -4.44
C PHE A 98 2.02 -9.25 -5.68
N TYR A 99 1.26 -10.35 -5.67
CA TYR A 99 1.12 -11.26 -6.79
C TYR A 99 -0.34 -11.45 -7.15
N THR A 100 -0.60 -11.55 -8.45
CA THR A 100 -1.92 -11.91 -8.97
C THR A 100 -1.91 -13.38 -9.39
N TYR A 101 -2.91 -14.15 -8.94
CA TYR A 101 -3.14 -15.53 -9.34
C TYR A 101 -4.53 -15.71 -9.94
N THR A 102 -4.59 -16.14 -11.20
CA THR A 102 -5.85 -16.30 -11.97
C THR A 102 -6.44 -17.71 -11.88
N GLY A 103 -5.86 -18.60 -11.06
CA GLY A 103 -6.30 -20.00 -10.98
C GLY A 103 -5.65 -20.93 -12.01
N GLN A 104 -4.84 -20.41 -12.93
CA GLN A 104 -4.10 -21.19 -13.92
C GLN A 104 -2.65 -20.69 -14.03
N GLY A 105 -1.70 -21.63 -14.08
CA GLY A 105 -0.28 -21.30 -14.25
C GLY A 105 0.39 -20.78 -12.96
N VAL A 106 1.48 -20.03 -13.13
CA VAL A 106 2.21 -19.40 -12.02
C VAL A 106 1.61 -18.03 -11.69
N SER A 107 1.67 -17.63 -10.41
CA SER A 107 1.33 -16.26 -10.02
C SER A 107 2.33 -15.27 -10.60
N LYS A 108 1.86 -14.08 -11.00
CA LYS A 108 2.69 -13.01 -11.54
C LYS A 108 2.86 -11.89 -10.52
N GLU A 109 4.06 -11.32 -10.43
CA GLU A 109 4.27 -10.08 -9.68
C GLU A 109 3.39 -8.97 -10.28
N ASN A 110 2.69 -8.27 -9.41
CA ASN A 110 1.67 -7.30 -9.79
C ASN A 110 2.03 -5.90 -9.32
N ALA A 111 2.49 -5.76 -8.08
CA ALA A 111 2.88 -4.47 -7.51
C ALA A 111 3.86 -4.66 -6.34
N ILE A 112 4.58 -3.59 -6.01
CA ILE A 112 5.43 -3.49 -4.83
C ILE A 112 4.91 -2.33 -3.97
N LEU A 113 4.78 -2.58 -2.67
CA LEU A 113 4.52 -1.56 -1.66
C LEU A 113 5.75 -1.43 -0.77
N THR A 114 6.26 -0.21 -0.64
CA THR A 114 7.34 0.13 0.27
C THR A 114 6.79 1.05 1.34
N LEU A 115 7.03 0.76 2.62
CA LEU A 115 6.56 1.58 3.73
C LEU A 115 7.60 1.67 4.86
N GLU A 116 7.76 2.86 5.44
CA GLU A 116 8.60 3.15 6.59
C GLU A 116 7.76 3.29 7.87
N GLY A 117 8.34 2.94 9.03
CA GLY A 117 7.71 3.15 10.33
C GLY A 117 6.72 2.07 10.76
N PHE A 118 6.80 0.88 10.16
CA PHE A 118 6.16 -0.34 10.62
C PHE A 118 7.20 -1.15 11.42
N ASP A 119 7.24 -0.93 12.73
CA ASP A 119 7.91 -1.83 13.64
C ASP A 119 6.94 -2.99 13.93
N ASP A 120 7.40 -4.22 13.71
CA ASP A 120 6.66 -5.43 14.07
C ASP A 120 6.61 -5.48 15.61
N GLU A 121 5.48 -5.11 16.22
CA GLU A 121 5.20 -5.43 17.63
C GLU A 121 4.92 -6.93 17.83
#